data_AF-A0AAN7P8E6-F1
#
_entry.id   AF-A0AAN7P8E6-F1
#
_cell.length_a   1.000
_cell.length_b   1.000
_cell.length_c   1.000
_cell.angle_alpha   90.00
_cell.angle_beta   90.00
_cell.angle_gamma   90.00
#
_symmetry.space_group_name_H-M   'P 1'
#
loop_
_entity.id
_entity.type
_entity.pdbx_description
1 polymer ?
#
loop_
_entity_poly.entity_id
_entity_poly.type
_entity_poly.pdbx_seq_one_letter_code
_entity_poly.pdbx_strand_id
1 'polypeptide(L)'
;MSSYTPIEQITDGINNRVIIINAAVIKTYPKRWTMLMLSVLSSALINMQWIQYSVIADIISKYYNVSYEAVNWTSLVYSLLYIPMAIPGSYFLDKFGLRNAVLTSTMLACLGAWVKIFSIPQNMFWVVLLGQTIIATSAMFVVSTSAAIAATWFGSKEKSTACSIGIFGGELGVAIGFLIPSLVVTSDSNDATVGRNLFIMLLVIAVITTILFVAQLIFFEEQPWLPPSNSEVEKRCNKTPKINLCKILKQFVTHQSFMIHVISNSIGFGINIAVLALLNQILSCYYTDASIQTGRIGLITVLSGMLGTVLCGMVLDKYYQYKTQLLVIQFCSILVSILFTFALGSNIYIIYGVSALLGFFWSSIQPIGYETAIELIYPHSENLAVGFLSTTSQFSGIVMSPSDFRNRDTIGKRLRYSSRDGETLDFSRSTNPISKKNDDFVQPSKSTNNRQKTRRNICVKKLILQKIPELRWRLKCYSNQWNQKVQQPNRRLWNCRFGCRKVKLAKSTPHTLHCFDLVAVDETVTACDMAHVPLEDNSVNVVVFCLSLMGTNIKDYILEANSVMKNK
;
A
#
# COMPACT_ATOMS: atom_id res chain seq x y z
N MET A 1 -34.75 9.54 32.67
CA MET A 1 -34.92 10.87 32.05
C MET A 1 -33.88 10.99 30.94
N SER A 2 -34.18 10.53 29.73
CA SER A 2 -34.94 11.22 28.67
C SER A 2 -34.14 12.33 27.98
N SER A 3 -33.61 12.03 26.80
CA SER A 3 -33.56 12.99 25.69
C SER A 3 -33.54 12.23 24.37
N TYR A 4 -34.74 12.08 23.84
CA TYR A 4 -35.04 11.70 22.46
C TYR A 4 -34.45 12.72 21.49
N THR A 5 -34.01 12.26 20.32
CA THR A 5 -34.12 13.04 19.08
C THR A 5 -35.06 12.29 18.13
N PRO A 6 -36.02 12.99 17.49
CA PRO A 6 -37.15 12.37 16.81
C PRO A 6 -36.71 11.86 15.44
N ILE A 7 -36.97 10.58 15.17
CA ILE A 7 -36.95 10.06 13.80
C ILE A 7 -38.33 10.36 13.23
N GLU A 8 -38.39 11.27 12.27
CA GLU A 8 -39.59 11.56 11.47
C GLU A 8 -40.27 10.27 11.01
N GLN A 9 -41.58 10.24 11.24
CA GLN A 9 -42.52 9.29 10.67
C GLN A 9 -42.35 9.25 9.15
N ILE A 10 -41.77 8.14 8.65
CA ILE A 10 -42.11 7.61 7.34
C ILE A 10 -42.82 6.28 7.60
N THR A 11 -44.06 6.40 8.07
CA THR A 11 -45.08 5.36 7.89
C THR A 11 -45.48 5.36 6.42
N ASP A 12 -44.69 4.68 5.59
CA ASP A 12 -45.12 4.27 4.26
C ASP A 12 -45.17 2.74 4.22
N GLY A 13 -46.37 2.26 3.86
CA GLY A 13 -46.78 0.86 3.87
C GLY A 13 -45.72 -0.12 3.38
N ILE A 14 -45.60 -1.22 4.14
CA ILE A 14 -44.76 -2.35 3.77
C ILE A 14 -45.43 -3.05 2.58
N ASN A 15 -45.17 -2.53 1.39
CA ASN A 15 -45.42 -3.19 0.12
C ASN A 15 -44.44 -4.36 -0.02
N ASN A 16 -44.97 -5.52 -0.40
CA ASN A 16 -44.31 -6.80 -0.67
C ASN A 16 -42.92 -6.64 -1.33
N ARG A 17 -41.91 -7.34 -0.81
CA ARG A 17 -40.51 -7.22 -1.27
C ARG A 17 -39.91 -8.57 -1.60
N VAL A 18 -39.45 -8.71 -2.83
CA VAL A 18 -38.49 -9.75 -3.24
C VAL A 18 -37.08 -9.25 -2.95
N ILE A 19 -36.30 -10.05 -2.22
CA ILE A 19 -34.95 -9.68 -1.78
C ILE A 19 -33.95 -10.69 -2.32
N ILE A 20 -33.16 -10.26 -3.30
CA ILE A 20 -32.11 -11.10 -3.87
C ILE A 20 -30.82 -10.81 -3.11
N ILE A 21 -30.29 -11.79 -2.37
CA ILE A 21 -29.03 -11.67 -1.63
C ILE A 21 -27.96 -12.48 -2.37
N ASN A 22 -27.04 -11.77 -3.04
CA ASN A 22 -25.78 -12.34 -3.50
C ASN A 22 -24.87 -12.56 -2.28
N ALA A 23 -24.97 -13.72 -1.64
CA ALA A 23 -24.01 -14.12 -0.61
C ALA A 23 -22.99 -15.06 -1.27
N ALA A 24 -21.95 -14.50 -1.88
CA ALA A 24 -20.77 -15.30 -2.21
C ALA A 24 -20.22 -15.90 -0.92
N VAL A 25 -19.87 -17.20 -0.94
CA VAL A 25 -19.33 -17.87 0.24
C VAL A 25 -17.90 -17.37 0.47
N ILE A 26 -17.72 -16.54 1.48
CA ILE A 26 -16.42 -16.00 1.88
C ILE A 26 -15.71 -17.02 2.76
N LYS A 27 -14.48 -17.39 2.40
CA LYS A 27 -13.64 -18.27 3.21
C LYS A 27 -12.18 -17.85 3.09
N THR A 28 -11.48 -17.79 4.23
CA THR A 28 -10.04 -17.57 4.31
C THR A 28 -9.31 -18.90 4.50
N TYR A 29 -8.11 -19.02 3.91
CA TYR A 29 -7.28 -20.23 3.98
C TYR A 29 -5.99 -19.94 4.75
N PRO A 30 -5.43 -20.92 5.49
CA PRO A 30 -4.18 -20.73 6.24
C PRO A 30 -2.97 -20.47 5.33
N LYS A 31 -2.98 -20.99 4.10
CA LYS A 31 -1.94 -20.76 3.06
C LYS A 31 -1.65 -19.28 2.78
N ARG A 32 -2.57 -18.36 3.11
CA ARG A 32 -2.39 -16.90 2.93
C ARG A 32 -1.14 -16.34 3.60
N TRP A 33 -0.77 -16.87 4.76
CA TRP A 33 0.41 -16.43 5.50
C TRP A 33 1.71 -16.87 4.83
N THR A 34 1.71 -18.05 4.18
CA THR A 34 2.84 -18.52 3.38
C THR A 34 3.09 -17.61 2.19
N MET A 35 2.03 -17.20 1.48
CA MET A 35 2.16 -16.25 0.35
C MET A 35 2.70 -14.90 0.80
N LEU A 36 2.20 -14.39 1.93
CA LEU A 36 2.70 -13.15 2.53
C LEU A 36 4.18 -13.28 2.90
N MET A 37 4.58 -14.34 3.60
CA MET A 37 5.98 -14.56 4.00
C MET A 37 6.92 -14.67 2.81
N LEU A 38 6.54 -15.40 1.75
CA LEU A 38 7.33 -15.47 0.53
C LEU A 38 7.52 -14.11 -0.14
N SER A 39 6.49 -13.26 -0.11
CA SER A 39 6.57 -11.90 -0.66
C SER A 39 7.40 -10.96 0.22
N VAL A 40 7.28 -11.08 1.54
CA VAL A 40 8.07 -10.33 2.54
C VAL A 40 9.55 -10.63 2.35
N LEU A 41 9.92 -11.91 2.22
CA LEU A 41 11.32 -12.32 1.99
C LEU A 41 11.88 -11.81 0.67
N SER A 42 11.10 -11.88 -0.43
CA SER A 42 11.55 -11.30 -1.70
C SER A 42 11.71 -9.79 -1.64
N SER A 43 10.79 -9.10 -0.94
CA SER A 43 10.88 -7.66 -0.73
C SER A 43 12.12 -7.28 0.07
N ALA A 44 12.40 -8.01 1.15
CA ALA A 44 13.58 -7.80 1.97
C ALA A 44 14.88 -7.90 1.15
N LEU A 45 15.03 -8.94 0.32
CA LEU A 45 16.26 -9.13 -0.45
C LEU A 45 16.47 -8.12 -1.56
N ILE A 46 15.39 -7.65 -2.21
CA ILE A 46 15.51 -6.62 -3.24
C ILE A 46 15.90 -5.29 -2.60
N ASN A 47 15.28 -4.92 -1.48
CA ASN A 47 15.63 -3.70 -0.75
C ASN A 47 17.01 -3.76 -0.09
N MET A 48 17.46 -4.94 0.35
CA MET A 48 18.84 -5.15 0.80
C MET A 48 19.85 -4.84 -0.33
N GLN A 49 19.58 -5.32 -1.54
CA GLN A 49 20.47 -5.13 -2.69
C GLN A 49 20.51 -3.69 -3.22
N TRP A 50 19.49 -2.89 -2.92
CA TRP A 50 19.46 -1.47 -3.25
C TRP A 50 20.55 -0.67 -2.54
N ILE A 51 20.70 -0.87 -1.22
CA ILE A 51 21.61 -0.09 -0.37
C ILE A 51 23.01 -0.73 -0.24
N GLN A 52 23.19 -1.99 -0.63
CA GLN A 52 24.40 -2.76 -0.31
C GLN A 52 25.76 -2.11 -0.68
N TYR A 53 25.82 -1.33 -1.78
CA TYR A 53 27.08 -0.68 -2.21
C TYR A 53 27.24 0.74 -1.66
N SER A 54 26.13 1.45 -1.39
CA SER A 54 26.20 2.82 -0.88
C SER A 54 26.70 2.88 0.56
N VAL A 55 26.50 1.80 1.33
CA VAL A 55 26.95 1.68 2.72
C VAL A 55 28.47 1.57 2.85
N ILE A 56 29.11 0.95 1.87
CA ILE A 56 30.56 0.70 1.80
C ILE A 56 31.20 1.51 0.66
N ALA A 57 30.68 2.71 0.39
CA ALA A 57 31.06 3.49 -0.77
C ALA A 57 32.55 3.89 -0.76
N ASP A 58 33.12 4.15 0.41
CA ASP A 58 34.54 4.37 0.65
C ASP A 58 35.41 3.19 0.19
N ILE A 59 35.01 1.97 0.53
CA ILE A 59 35.75 0.74 0.17
C ILE A 59 35.60 0.44 -1.32
N ILE A 60 34.39 0.56 -1.87
CA ILE A 60 34.12 0.31 -3.30
C ILE A 60 34.82 1.33 -4.19
N SER A 61 34.82 2.60 -3.80
CA SER A 61 35.56 3.69 -4.47
C SER A 61 37.06 3.36 -4.56
N LYS A 62 37.65 2.93 -3.44
CA LYS A 62 39.07 2.54 -3.38
C LYS A 62 39.38 1.28 -4.18
N TYR A 63 38.53 0.25 -4.09
CA TYR A 63 38.76 -1.06 -4.72
C TYR A 63 38.68 -1.02 -6.26
N TYR A 64 37.68 -0.30 -6.82
CA TYR A 64 37.51 -0.17 -8.26
C TYR A 64 38.21 1.06 -8.86
N ASN A 65 38.84 1.90 -8.01
CA ASN A 65 39.45 3.18 -8.40
C ASN A 65 38.48 4.09 -9.18
N VAL A 66 37.26 4.24 -8.68
CA VAL A 66 36.17 5.03 -9.27
C VAL A 66 35.75 6.17 -8.35
N SER A 67 35.14 7.23 -8.89
CA SER A 67 34.65 8.34 -8.06
C SER A 67 33.47 7.94 -7.17
N TYR A 68 33.28 8.65 -6.05
CA TYR A 68 32.10 8.50 -5.19
C TYR A 68 30.78 8.72 -5.95
N GLU A 69 30.78 9.58 -6.96
CA GLU A 69 29.63 9.80 -7.84
C GLU A 69 29.27 8.53 -8.63
N ALA A 70 30.26 7.81 -9.15
CA ALA A 70 30.03 6.54 -9.84
C ALA A 70 29.42 5.49 -8.91
N VAL A 71 29.85 5.44 -7.65
CA VAL A 71 29.24 4.56 -6.64
C VAL A 71 27.82 4.98 -6.30
N ASN A 72 27.52 6.28 -6.22
CA ASN A 72 26.16 6.78 -5.97
C ASN A 72 25.17 6.38 -7.06
N TRP A 73 25.63 6.24 -8.32
CA TRP A 73 24.77 5.72 -9.39
C TRP A 73 24.23 4.32 -9.10
N THR A 74 24.89 3.50 -8.27
CA THR A 74 24.39 2.16 -7.90
C THR A 74 23.05 2.19 -7.17
N SER A 75 22.81 3.21 -6.34
CA SER A 75 21.54 3.41 -5.63
C SER A 75 20.59 4.33 -6.40
N LEU A 76 21.11 5.37 -7.08
CA LEU A 76 20.29 6.31 -7.86
C LEU A 76 19.58 5.67 -9.06
N VAL A 77 20.16 4.61 -9.62
CA VAL A 77 19.51 3.83 -10.70
C VAL A 77 18.16 3.27 -10.26
N TYR A 78 17.97 2.92 -8.98
CA TYR A 78 16.67 2.46 -8.47
C TYR A 78 15.64 3.57 -8.52
N SER A 79 15.97 4.74 -7.98
CA SER A 79 15.07 5.89 -8.00
C SER A 79 14.77 6.33 -9.43
N LEU A 80 15.78 6.33 -10.31
CA LEU A 80 15.64 6.73 -11.70
C LEU A 80 14.72 5.80 -12.48
N LEU A 81 14.92 4.48 -12.39
CA LEU A 81 14.07 3.50 -13.05
C LEU A 81 12.68 3.43 -12.42
N TYR A 82 12.53 3.86 -11.15
CA TYR A 82 11.23 3.89 -10.50
C TYR A 82 10.20 4.72 -11.25
N ILE A 83 10.59 5.91 -11.66
CA ILE A 83 9.69 6.90 -12.26
C ILE A 83 9.01 6.39 -13.55
N PRO A 84 9.75 5.93 -14.58
CA PRO A 84 9.12 5.45 -15.81
C PRO A 84 8.46 4.07 -15.65
N MET A 85 8.93 3.23 -14.73
CA MET A 85 8.45 1.84 -14.61
C MET A 85 7.32 1.64 -13.61
N ALA A 86 7.02 2.59 -12.71
CA ALA A 86 5.92 2.47 -11.76
C ALA A 86 4.55 2.28 -12.44
N ILE A 87 4.29 3.02 -13.53
CA ILE A 87 3.05 2.93 -14.31
C ILE A 87 2.96 1.60 -15.08
N PRO A 88 3.95 1.22 -15.91
CA PRO A 88 3.99 -0.09 -16.56
C PRO A 88 3.91 -1.27 -15.58
N GLY A 89 4.61 -1.19 -14.44
CA GLY A 89 4.60 -2.23 -13.41
C GLY A 89 3.22 -2.44 -12.82
N SER A 90 2.50 -1.34 -12.51
CA SER A 90 1.11 -1.41 -12.03
C SER A 90 0.17 -1.98 -13.10
N TYR A 91 0.32 -1.55 -14.35
CA TYR A 91 -0.46 -2.10 -15.47
C TYR A 91 -0.18 -3.59 -15.71
N PHE A 92 1.08 -4.01 -15.55
CA PHE A 92 1.49 -5.40 -15.68
C PHE A 92 0.83 -6.26 -14.61
N LEU A 93 0.83 -5.80 -13.36
CA LEU A 93 0.15 -6.47 -12.25
C LEU A 93 -1.35 -6.63 -12.50
N ASP A 94 -2.02 -5.57 -12.99
CA ASP A 94 -3.46 -5.60 -13.28
C ASP A 94 -3.81 -6.52 -14.46
N LYS A 95 -2.94 -6.63 -15.48
CA LYS A 95 -3.21 -7.39 -16.70
C LYS A 95 -2.78 -8.86 -16.61
N PHE A 96 -1.58 -9.11 -16.08
CA PHE A 96 -0.97 -10.44 -16.05
C PHE A 96 -1.14 -11.13 -14.69
N GLY A 97 -1.69 -10.44 -13.70
CA GLY A 97 -2.01 -11.01 -12.41
C GLY A 97 -0.85 -11.03 -11.42
N LEU A 98 -1.19 -11.37 -10.17
CA LEU A 98 -0.29 -11.27 -9.02
C LEU A 98 0.90 -12.23 -9.10
N ARG A 99 0.65 -13.49 -9.48
CA ARG A 99 1.69 -14.53 -9.57
C ARG A 99 2.77 -14.15 -10.58
N ASN A 100 2.37 -13.69 -11.76
CA ASN A 100 3.31 -13.33 -12.81
C ASN A 100 4.16 -12.10 -12.43
N ALA A 101 3.57 -11.11 -11.74
CA ALA A 101 4.31 -9.96 -11.24
C ALA A 101 5.39 -10.36 -10.22
N VAL A 102 5.04 -11.20 -9.24
CA VAL A 102 5.98 -11.67 -8.22
C VAL A 102 7.10 -12.51 -8.83
N LEU A 103 6.77 -13.48 -9.69
CA LEU A 103 7.77 -14.33 -10.35
C LEU A 103 8.71 -13.53 -11.26
N THR A 104 8.18 -12.56 -12.00
CA THR A 104 9.02 -11.68 -12.84
C THR A 104 9.96 -10.85 -11.97
N SER A 105 9.49 -10.35 -10.82
CA SER A 105 10.33 -9.60 -9.88
C SER A 105 11.49 -10.44 -9.35
N THR A 106 11.24 -11.65 -8.86
CA THR A 106 12.29 -12.47 -8.27
C THR A 106 13.20 -13.10 -9.30
N MET A 107 12.70 -13.37 -10.52
CA MET A 107 13.53 -13.75 -11.65
C MET A 107 14.53 -12.64 -12.01
N LEU A 108 14.08 -11.40 -12.15
CA LEU A 108 14.95 -10.26 -12.44
C LEU A 108 15.96 -10.02 -11.31
N ALA A 109 15.52 -10.09 -10.04
CA ALA A 109 16.41 -9.96 -8.89
C ALA A 109 17.49 -11.05 -8.86
N CYS A 110 17.13 -12.29 -9.19
CA CYS A 110 18.05 -13.42 -9.31
C CYS A 110 19.06 -13.19 -10.45
N LEU A 111 18.59 -12.84 -11.65
CA LEU A 111 19.46 -12.55 -12.80
C LEU A 111 20.45 -11.43 -12.48
N GLY A 112 19.99 -10.34 -11.87
CA GLY A 112 20.86 -9.23 -11.49
C GLY A 112 21.87 -9.62 -10.39
N ALA A 113 21.51 -10.48 -9.44
CA ALA A 113 22.43 -11.00 -8.43
C ALA A 113 23.55 -11.85 -9.05
N TRP A 114 23.22 -12.73 -9.99
CA TRP A 114 24.21 -13.54 -10.72
C TRP A 114 25.13 -12.69 -11.61
N VAL A 115 24.58 -11.69 -12.30
CA VAL A 115 25.38 -10.75 -13.11
C VAL A 115 26.44 -10.04 -12.27
N LYS A 116 26.10 -9.62 -11.04
CA LYS A 116 27.04 -8.94 -10.13
C LYS A 116 28.25 -9.81 -9.76
N ILE A 117 28.14 -11.15 -9.81
CA ILE A 117 29.29 -12.02 -9.51
C ILE A 117 30.41 -11.83 -10.53
N PHE A 118 30.10 -11.48 -11.78
CA PHE A 118 31.12 -11.21 -12.81
C PHE A 118 31.84 -9.86 -12.61
N SER A 119 31.41 -9.04 -11.65
CA SER A 119 32.00 -7.73 -11.40
C SER A 119 33.23 -7.75 -10.49
N ILE A 120 33.66 -8.92 -9.98
CA ILE A 120 34.80 -9.02 -9.04
C ILE A 120 36.09 -8.37 -9.58
N PRO A 121 36.44 -8.48 -10.88
CA PRO A 121 37.65 -7.82 -11.38
C PRO A 121 37.54 -6.29 -11.24
N GLN A 122 38.61 -5.65 -10.77
CA GLN A 122 38.64 -4.20 -10.47
C GLN A 122 38.28 -3.29 -11.66
N ASN A 123 38.42 -3.76 -12.90
CA ASN A 123 38.08 -2.99 -14.10
C ASN A 123 36.60 -3.13 -14.54
N MET A 124 35.81 -3.96 -13.85
CA MET A 124 34.46 -4.35 -14.27
C MET A 124 33.35 -3.65 -13.48
N PHE A 125 33.58 -2.43 -12.99
CA PHE A 125 32.57 -1.66 -12.25
C PHE A 125 31.26 -1.46 -13.04
N TRP A 126 31.34 -1.35 -14.36
CA TRP A 126 30.16 -1.25 -15.22
C TRP A 126 29.21 -2.47 -15.09
N VAL A 127 29.74 -3.66 -14.77
CA VAL A 127 28.95 -4.88 -14.52
C VAL A 127 28.14 -4.75 -13.24
N VAL A 128 28.66 -4.05 -12.22
CA VAL A 128 27.90 -3.70 -11.01
C VAL A 128 26.69 -2.88 -11.38
N LEU A 129 26.89 -1.83 -12.18
CA LEU A 129 25.79 -0.96 -12.64
C LEU A 129 24.78 -1.74 -13.48
N LEU A 130 25.24 -2.62 -14.38
CA LEU A 130 24.35 -3.47 -15.17
C LEU A 130 23.51 -4.38 -14.27
N GLY A 131 24.13 -5.09 -13.32
CA GLY A 131 23.41 -5.90 -12.33
C GLY A 131 22.41 -5.09 -11.51
N GLN A 132 22.80 -3.88 -11.09
CA GLN A 132 21.90 -2.99 -10.34
C GLN A 132 20.73 -2.47 -11.17
N THR A 133 20.90 -2.19 -12.47
CA THR A 133 19.79 -1.79 -13.35
C THR A 133 18.75 -2.91 -13.49
N ILE A 134 19.18 -4.17 -13.56
CA ILE A 134 18.28 -5.33 -13.62
C ILE A 134 17.46 -5.44 -12.31
N ILE A 135 18.12 -5.30 -11.15
CA ILE A 135 17.44 -5.40 -9.84
C ILE A 135 16.55 -4.18 -9.61
N ALA A 136 16.96 -2.99 -10.01
CA ALA A 136 16.12 -1.79 -9.97
C ALA A 136 14.83 -1.98 -10.77
N THR A 137 14.91 -2.62 -11.94
CA THR A 137 13.72 -2.99 -12.73
C THR A 137 12.82 -3.97 -11.97
N SER A 138 13.41 -4.91 -11.21
CA SER A 138 12.66 -5.86 -10.38
C SER A 138 11.87 -5.20 -9.24
N ALA A 139 12.43 -4.15 -8.61
CA ALA A 139 11.85 -3.49 -7.45
C ALA A 139 10.46 -2.91 -7.73
N MET A 140 10.18 -2.56 -8.98
CA MET A 140 8.90 -2.00 -9.43
C MET A 140 7.72 -2.93 -9.21
N PHE A 141 7.93 -4.21 -9.48
CA PHE A 141 6.88 -5.21 -9.37
C PHE A 141 6.63 -5.57 -7.91
N VAL A 142 7.62 -5.42 -7.03
CA VAL A 142 7.51 -5.78 -5.61
C VAL A 142 6.72 -4.77 -4.79
N VAL A 143 6.92 -3.46 -4.99
CA VAL A 143 6.26 -2.44 -4.16
C VAL A 143 4.73 -2.52 -4.27
N SER A 144 4.22 -2.77 -5.47
CA SER A 144 2.77 -2.92 -5.70
C SER A 144 2.22 -4.27 -5.23
N THR A 145 3.07 -5.26 -4.98
CA THR A 145 2.67 -6.62 -4.63
C THR A 145 2.12 -6.70 -3.20
N SER A 146 2.68 -5.98 -2.23
CA SER A 146 2.26 -6.05 -0.82
C SER A 146 0.77 -5.70 -0.63
N ALA A 147 0.31 -4.62 -1.27
CA ALA A 147 -1.10 -4.23 -1.24
C ALA A 147 -2.00 -5.22 -2.00
N ALA A 148 -1.50 -5.76 -3.10
CA ALA A 148 -2.25 -6.72 -3.92
C ALA A 148 -2.44 -8.08 -3.22
N ILE A 149 -1.42 -8.61 -2.53
CA ILE A 149 -1.54 -9.82 -1.70
C ILE A 149 -2.55 -9.59 -0.57
N ALA A 150 -2.44 -8.46 0.13
CA ALA A 150 -3.36 -8.12 1.20
C ALA A 150 -4.82 -8.07 0.71
N ALA A 151 -5.07 -7.49 -0.46
CA ALA A 151 -6.41 -7.43 -1.05
C ALA A 151 -6.95 -8.81 -1.49
N THR A 152 -6.09 -9.65 -2.08
CA THR A 152 -6.50 -10.91 -2.74
C THR A 152 -6.56 -12.12 -1.81
N TRP A 153 -5.77 -12.14 -0.73
CA TRP A 153 -5.65 -13.29 0.18
C TRP A 153 -6.22 -13.06 1.58
N PHE A 154 -6.37 -11.79 2.02
CA PHE A 154 -6.83 -11.46 3.37
C PHE A 154 -8.26 -10.88 3.39
N GLY A 155 -8.95 -11.09 4.51
CA GLY A 155 -10.28 -10.53 4.74
C GLY A 155 -10.21 -9.06 5.13
N SER A 156 -11.34 -8.35 5.07
CA SER A 156 -11.39 -6.90 5.35
C SER A 156 -10.87 -6.48 6.73
N LYS A 157 -10.97 -7.36 7.73
CA LYS A 157 -10.47 -7.10 9.10
C LYS A 157 -8.95 -7.22 9.26
N GLU A 158 -8.29 -7.96 8.37
CA GLU A 158 -6.85 -8.29 8.46
C GLU A 158 -6.05 -7.76 7.25
N LYS A 159 -6.72 -7.02 6.34
CA LYS A 159 -6.10 -6.48 5.11
C LYS A 159 -5.03 -5.42 5.43
N SER A 160 -5.32 -4.49 6.35
CA SER A 160 -4.37 -3.44 6.73
C SER A 160 -3.12 -4.04 7.38
N THR A 161 -3.30 -4.94 8.34
CA THR A 161 -2.19 -5.61 9.04
C THR A 161 -1.31 -6.43 8.09
N ALA A 162 -1.90 -7.17 7.16
CA ALA A 162 -1.15 -7.91 6.15
C ALA A 162 -0.36 -6.98 5.22
N CYS A 163 -0.94 -5.84 4.81
CA CYS A 163 -0.24 -4.84 4.00
C CYS A 163 0.95 -4.25 4.76
N SER A 164 0.76 -3.86 6.03
CA SER A 164 1.82 -3.34 6.88
C SER A 164 2.97 -4.32 7.04
N ILE A 165 2.69 -5.62 7.30
CA ILE A 165 3.73 -6.67 7.37
C ILE A 165 4.53 -6.76 6.06
N GLY A 166 3.86 -6.65 4.91
CA GLY A 166 4.52 -6.61 3.60
C GLY A 166 5.49 -5.43 3.44
N ILE A 167 5.10 -4.24 3.92
CA ILE A 167 5.93 -3.04 3.91
C ILE A 167 7.10 -3.19 4.90
N PHE A 168 6.86 -3.71 6.11
CA PHE A 168 7.89 -4.00 7.11
C PHE A 168 8.98 -4.93 6.58
N GLY A 169 8.63 -5.90 5.72
CA GLY A 169 9.59 -6.76 5.05
C GLY A 169 10.65 -6.00 4.25
N GLY A 170 10.22 -4.96 3.54
CA GLY A 170 11.13 -4.12 2.77
C GLY A 170 12.10 -3.34 3.66
N GLU A 171 11.58 -2.70 4.71
CA GLU A 171 12.38 -1.96 5.70
C GLU A 171 13.40 -2.86 6.41
N LEU A 172 12.98 -4.07 6.80
CA LEU A 172 13.89 -5.05 7.38
C LEU A 172 15.03 -5.41 6.41
N GLY A 173 14.73 -5.52 5.12
CA GLY A 173 15.72 -5.70 4.07
C GLY A 173 16.76 -4.58 4.01
N VAL A 174 16.32 -3.32 4.12
CA VAL A 174 17.21 -2.16 4.20
C VAL A 174 18.12 -2.23 5.42
N ALA A 175 17.58 -2.57 6.60
CA ALA A 175 18.38 -2.72 7.82
C ALA A 175 19.48 -3.80 7.68
N ILE A 176 19.14 -4.94 7.09
CA ILE A 176 20.09 -6.01 6.76
C ILE A 176 21.13 -5.52 5.73
N GLY A 177 20.70 -4.68 4.78
CA GLY A 177 21.56 -4.05 3.78
C GLY A 177 22.57 -3.06 4.36
N PHE A 178 22.29 -2.44 5.51
CA PHE A 178 23.27 -1.66 6.27
C PHE A 178 24.25 -2.54 7.06
N LEU A 179 23.77 -3.67 7.57
CA LEU A 179 24.54 -4.54 8.46
C LEU A 179 25.50 -5.47 7.72
N ILE A 180 25.03 -6.22 6.73
CA ILE A 180 25.83 -7.29 6.11
C ILE A 180 27.06 -6.75 5.37
N PRO A 181 26.95 -5.75 4.47
CA PRO A 181 28.11 -5.24 3.75
C PRO A 181 29.18 -4.63 4.68
N SER A 182 28.76 -3.91 5.72
CA SER A 182 29.66 -3.27 6.68
C SER A 182 30.37 -4.26 7.60
N LEU A 183 29.78 -5.43 7.87
CA LEU A 183 30.42 -6.52 8.63
C LEU A 183 31.36 -7.37 7.78
N VAL A 184 30.98 -7.64 6.52
CA VAL A 184 31.72 -8.56 5.65
C VAL A 184 32.90 -7.87 4.96
N VAL A 185 32.75 -6.59 4.61
CA VAL A 185 33.74 -5.83 3.84
C VAL A 185 34.29 -4.70 4.72
N THR A 186 35.50 -4.89 5.25
CA THR A 186 36.17 -3.94 6.16
C THR A 186 37.32 -3.20 5.47
N SER A 187 37.52 -1.94 5.84
CA SER A 187 38.50 -1.01 5.25
C SER A 187 39.97 -1.42 5.45
N ASP A 188 40.28 -2.20 6.49
CA ASP A 188 41.64 -2.57 6.87
C ASP A 188 42.21 -3.74 6.06
N SER A 189 41.42 -4.30 5.15
CA SER A 189 41.76 -5.52 4.43
C SER A 189 42.45 -5.23 3.09
N ASN A 190 43.47 -6.03 2.76
CA ASN A 190 44.16 -5.97 1.46
C ASN A 190 43.15 -6.14 0.30
N ASP A 191 43.45 -5.57 -0.87
CA ASP A 191 42.57 -5.63 -2.05
C ASP A 191 42.15 -7.06 -2.43
N ALA A 192 43.06 -8.03 -2.30
CA ALA A 192 42.74 -9.45 -2.51
C ALA A 192 41.69 -9.99 -1.53
N THR A 193 41.74 -9.55 -0.27
CA THR A 193 40.77 -9.92 0.76
C THR A 193 39.43 -9.23 0.53
N VAL A 194 39.44 -7.95 0.13
CA VAL A 194 38.22 -7.20 -0.25
C VAL A 194 37.49 -7.90 -1.40
N GLY A 195 38.21 -8.27 -2.46
CA GLY A 195 37.64 -8.99 -3.60
C GLY A 195 37.03 -10.34 -3.21
N ARG A 196 37.71 -11.10 -2.33
CA ARG A 196 37.19 -12.37 -1.81
C ARG A 196 35.92 -12.18 -0.96
N ASN A 197 35.91 -11.19 -0.08
CA ASN A 197 34.76 -10.91 0.80
C ASN A 197 33.56 -10.41 -0.02
N LEU A 198 33.79 -9.57 -1.03
CA LEU A 198 32.77 -9.15 -2.00
C LEU A 198 32.20 -10.34 -2.76
N PHE A 199 33.06 -11.27 -3.22
CA PHE A 199 32.61 -12.48 -3.90
C PHE A 199 31.72 -13.34 -3.01
N ILE A 200 32.13 -13.60 -1.77
CA ILE A 200 31.34 -14.39 -0.81
C ILE A 200 29.99 -13.72 -0.56
N MET A 201 29.97 -12.41 -0.32
CA MET A 201 28.73 -11.65 -0.10
C MET A 201 27.78 -11.77 -1.30
N LEU A 202 28.28 -11.54 -2.52
CA LEU A 202 27.46 -11.58 -3.74
C LEU A 202 26.97 -13.00 -4.05
N LEU A 203 27.81 -14.01 -3.84
CA LEU A 203 27.44 -15.41 -4.02
C LEU A 203 26.35 -15.84 -3.06
N VAL A 204 26.45 -15.48 -1.77
CA VAL A 204 25.42 -15.77 -0.77
C VAL A 204 24.09 -15.13 -1.17
N ILE A 205 24.10 -13.87 -1.60
CA ILE A 205 22.88 -13.18 -2.05
C ILE A 205 22.29 -13.86 -3.30
N ALA A 206 23.12 -14.25 -4.28
CA ALA A 206 22.68 -14.93 -5.48
C ALA A 206 22.05 -16.31 -5.19
N VAL A 207 22.65 -17.08 -4.28
CA VAL A 207 22.12 -18.38 -3.86
C VAL A 207 20.78 -18.21 -3.13
N ILE A 208 20.68 -17.29 -2.16
CA ILE A 208 19.44 -17.07 -1.40
C ILE A 208 18.31 -16.58 -2.34
N THR A 209 18.60 -15.64 -3.25
CA THR A 209 17.61 -15.15 -4.23
C THR A 209 17.17 -16.25 -5.20
N THR A 210 18.07 -17.15 -5.60
CA THR A 210 17.73 -18.33 -6.42
C THR A 210 16.82 -19.29 -5.67
N ILE A 211 17.11 -19.60 -4.41
CA ILE A 211 16.27 -20.47 -3.57
C ILE A 211 14.86 -19.89 -3.44
N LEU A 212 14.74 -18.58 -3.21
CA LEU A 212 13.44 -17.93 -3.12
C LEU A 212 12.69 -17.88 -4.44
N PHE A 213 13.37 -17.67 -5.56
CA PHE A 213 12.75 -17.74 -6.88
C PHE A 213 12.17 -19.13 -7.13
N VAL A 214 12.92 -20.20 -6.86
CA VAL A 214 12.45 -21.59 -6.98
C VAL A 214 11.29 -21.86 -6.02
N ALA A 215 11.38 -21.40 -4.77
CA ALA A 215 10.31 -21.55 -3.80
C ALA A 215 9.02 -20.85 -4.25
N GLN A 216 9.11 -19.63 -4.79
CA GLN A 216 7.95 -18.91 -5.32
C GLN A 216 7.39 -19.59 -6.59
N LEU A 217 8.23 -20.14 -7.44
CA LEU A 217 7.79 -20.85 -8.65
C LEU A 217 6.90 -22.05 -8.29
N ILE A 218 7.27 -22.79 -7.24
CA ILE A 218 6.56 -23.99 -6.77
C ILE A 218 5.35 -23.64 -5.90
N PHE A 219 5.52 -22.75 -4.92
CA PHE A 219 4.52 -22.54 -3.86
C PHE A 219 3.62 -21.32 -4.07
N PHE A 220 4.00 -20.33 -4.91
CA PHE A 220 3.24 -19.08 -5.01
C PHE A 220 1.99 -19.26 -5.90
N GLU A 221 0.82 -19.18 -5.27
CA GLU A 221 -0.48 -19.24 -5.93
C GLU A 221 -1.03 -17.82 -6.16
N GLU A 222 -1.69 -17.58 -7.29
CA GLU A 222 -2.18 -16.23 -7.65
C GLU A 222 -3.32 -15.75 -6.73
N GLN A 223 -4.33 -16.60 -6.55
CA GLN A 223 -5.51 -16.26 -5.77
C GLN A 223 -6.16 -17.52 -5.19
N PRO A 224 -6.82 -17.42 -4.03
CA PRO A 224 -7.58 -18.53 -3.49
C PRO A 224 -8.84 -18.80 -4.32
N TRP A 225 -9.23 -20.08 -4.37
CA TRP A 225 -10.44 -20.54 -5.08
C TRP A 225 -11.70 -19.78 -4.65
N LEU A 226 -11.88 -19.57 -3.35
CA LEU A 226 -12.98 -18.76 -2.80
C LEU A 226 -12.48 -17.36 -2.46
N PRO A 227 -13.25 -16.29 -2.75
CA PRO A 227 -12.85 -14.92 -2.45
C PRO A 227 -12.85 -14.67 -0.93
N PRO A 228 -11.83 -13.98 -0.39
CA PRO A 228 -11.72 -13.72 1.05
C PRO A 228 -12.50 -12.48 1.52
N SER A 229 -12.96 -11.61 0.61
CA SER A 229 -13.65 -10.36 0.95
C SER A 229 -14.74 -9.98 -0.05
N ASN A 230 -15.74 -9.21 0.40
CA ASN A 230 -16.82 -8.70 -0.46
C ASN A 230 -16.30 -7.79 -1.59
N SER A 231 -15.23 -7.03 -1.35
CA SER A 231 -14.61 -6.19 -2.37
C SER A 231 -13.97 -7.01 -3.49
N GLU A 232 -13.40 -8.17 -3.16
CA GLU A 232 -12.87 -9.08 -4.18
C GLU A 232 -13.98 -9.83 -4.93
N VAL A 233 -15.09 -10.14 -4.26
CA VAL A 233 -16.31 -10.63 -4.94
C VAL A 233 -16.78 -9.60 -5.97
N GLU A 234 -16.83 -8.31 -5.59
CA GLU A 234 -17.23 -7.24 -6.48
C GLU A 234 -16.25 -7.08 -7.66
N LYS A 235 -14.93 -7.15 -7.44
CA LYS A 235 -13.94 -7.14 -8.52
C LYS A 235 -14.04 -8.35 -9.47
N ARG A 236 -14.32 -9.54 -8.93
CA ARG A 236 -14.49 -10.76 -9.74
C ARG A 236 -15.79 -10.73 -10.56
N CYS A 237 -16.87 -10.22 -9.98
CA CYS A 237 -18.18 -10.15 -10.64
C CYS A 237 -18.29 -8.96 -11.60
N ASN A 238 -17.74 -7.81 -11.24
CA ASN A 238 -17.67 -6.62 -12.07
C ASN A 238 -16.26 -6.51 -12.62
N LYS A 239 -16.03 -7.00 -13.85
CA LYS A 239 -14.87 -6.57 -14.64
C LYS A 239 -14.99 -5.05 -14.80
N THR A 240 -14.27 -4.28 -13.99
CA THR A 240 -14.31 -2.82 -14.03
C THR A 240 -14.01 -2.37 -15.46
N PRO A 241 -14.77 -1.43 -16.02
CA PRO A 241 -14.45 -0.87 -17.33
C PRO A 241 -13.03 -0.31 -17.25
N LYS A 242 -12.20 -0.60 -18.27
CA LYS A 242 -10.86 -0.03 -18.41
C LYS A 242 -10.99 1.49 -18.48
N ILE A 243 -10.82 2.17 -17.35
CA ILE A 243 -10.77 3.63 -17.32
C ILE A 243 -9.40 4.01 -17.89
N ASN A 244 -9.39 4.96 -18.83
CA ASN A 244 -8.14 5.47 -19.39
C ASN A 244 -7.25 6.06 -18.29
N LEU A 245 -6.09 5.45 -18.08
CA LEU A 245 -5.15 5.82 -17.01
C LEU A 245 -4.75 7.30 -17.08
N CYS A 246 -4.51 7.83 -18.28
CA CYS A 246 -4.18 9.25 -18.47
C CYS A 246 -5.30 10.19 -17.98
N LYS A 247 -6.56 9.77 -18.04
CA LYS A 247 -7.69 10.57 -17.54
C LYS A 247 -7.70 10.63 -16.01
N ILE A 248 -7.37 9.52 -15.35
CA ILE A 248 -7.23 9.44 -13.89
C ILE A 248 -6.05 10.29 -13.43
N LEU A 249 -4.89 10.15 -14.09
CA LEU A 249 -3.70 10.94 -13.77
C LEU A 249 -3.94 12.45 -13.95
N LYS A 250 -4.64 12.85 -15.02
CA LYS A 250 -5.05 14.25 -15.20
C LYS A 250 -5.93 14.72 -14.04
N GLN A 251 -6.87 13.87 -13.58
CA GLN A 251 -7.74 14.20 -12.45
C GLN A 251 -6.96 14.34 -11.13
N PHE A 252 -5.94 13.51 -10.90
CA PHE A 252 -5.07 13.60 -9.72
C PHE A 252 -4.31 14.93 -9.70
N VAL A 253 -3.68 15.29 -10.83
CA VAL A 253 -2.91 16.53 -10.95
C VAL A 253 -3.79 17.77 -10.82
N THR A 254 -5.06 17.71 -11.25
CA THR A 254 -5.99 18.84 -11.09
C THR A 254 -6.51 19.01 -9.66
N HIS A 255 -6.42 18.00 -8.79
CA HIS A 255 -6.96 18.08 -7.45
C HIS A 255 -5.98 18.79 -6.51
N GLN A 256 -6.23 20.07 -6.22
CA GLN A 256 -5.31 20.95 -5.48
C GLN A 256 -4.90 20.39 -4.12
N SER A 257 -5.84 19.94 -3.29
CA SER A 257 -5.54 19.39 -1.96
C SER A 257 -4.68 18.12 -2.03
N PHE A 258 -4.86 17.33 -3.09
CA PHE A 258 -4.08 16.11 -3.29
C PHE A 258 -2.66 16.47 -3.73
N MET A 259 -2.49 17.40 -4.67
CA MET A 259 -1.17 17.84 -5.11
C MET A 259 -0.35 18.49 -4.00
N ILE A 260 -0.97 19.31 -3.13
CA ILE A 260 -0.29 19.89 -1.97
C ILE A 260 0.22 18.78 -1.04
N HIS A 261 -0.64 17.79 -0.73
CA HIS A 261 -0.27 16.62 0.08
C HIS A 261 0.88 15.83 -0.55
N VAL A 262 0.79 15.56 -1.86
CA VAL A 262 1.82 14.84 -2.62
C VAL A 262 3.16 15.56 -2.54
N ILE A 263 3.20 16.86 -2.80
CA ILE A 263 4.44 17.64 -2.80
C ILE A 263 5.07 17.65 -1.40
N SER A 264 4.27 17.96 -0.37
CA SER A 264 4.72 17.99 1.03
C SER A 264 5.29 16.64 1.47
N ASN A 265 4.60 15.54 1.18
CA ASN A 265 5.04 14.20 1.55
C ASN A 265 6.27 13.75 0.75
N SER A 266 6.36 14.15 -0.53
CA SER A 266 7.47 13.79 -1.40
C SER A 266 8.78 14.44 -0.97
N ILE A 267 8.77 15.67 -0.46
CA ILE A 267 9.98 16.32 0.04
C ILE A 267 10.55 15.55 1.23
N GLY A 268 9.72 15.23 2.23
CA GLY A 268 10.18 14.49 3.42
C GLY A 268 10.73 13.11 3.10
N PHE A 269 10.04 12.34 2.26
CA PHE A 269 10.50 11.00 1.86
C PHE A 269 11.71 11.05 0.91
N GLY A 270 11.78 12.04 0.02
CA GLY A 270 12.93 12.25 -0.85
C GLY A 270 14.22 12.55 -0.08
N ILE A 271 14.13 13.37 0.98
CA ILE A 271 15.25 13.63 1.89
C ILE A 271 15.71 12.34 2.57
N ASN A 272 14.76 11.51 3.05
CA ASN A 272 15.08 10.22 3.65
C ASN A 272 15.86 9.31 2.69
N ILE A 273 15.37 9.15 1.44
CA ILE A 273 16.07 8.37 0.41
C ILE A 273 17.49 8.90 0.17
N ALA A 274 17.64 10.23 0.01
CA ALA A 274 18.92 10.85 -0.26
C ALA A 274 19.92 10.66 0.89
N VAL A 275 19.49 10.89 2.14
CA VAL A 275 20.36 10.72 3.32
C VAL A 275 20.75 9.26 3.51
N LEU A 276 19.83 8.30 3.34
CA LEU A 276 20.17 6.87 3.44
C LEU A 276 21.17 6.44 2.36
N ALA A 277 21.01 6.94 1.13
CA ALA A 277 21.93 6.63 0.03
C ALA A 277 23.31 7.27 0.20
N LEU A 278 23.39 8.47 0.79
CA LEU A 278 24.63 9.23 0.93
C LEU A 278 25.25 9.15 2.33
N LEU A 279 24.71 8.30 3.21
CA LEU A 279 25.10 8.25 4.61
C LEU A 279 26.60 8.00 4.80
N ASN A 280 27.19 7.10 3.99
CA ASN A 280 28.63 6.82 4.01
C ASN A 280 29.46 8.06 3.71
N GLN A 281 29.09 8.83 2.69
CA GLN A 281 29.82 10.03 2.28
C GLN A 281 29.68 11.17 3.30
N ILE A 282 28.52 11.28 3.94
CA ILE A 282 28.32 12.24 5.03
C ILE A 282 29.26 11.90 6.20
N LEU A 283 29.34 10.63 6.59
CA LEU A 283 30.14 10.19 7.74
C LEU A 283 31.64 10.11 7.46
N SER A 284 32.05 9.82 6.23
CA SER A 284 33.47 9.78 5.82
C SER A 284 34.17 11.11 5.94
N CYS A 285 33.43 12.22 6.01
CA CYS A 285 33.98 13.54 6.26
C CYS A 285 34.42 13.76 7.72
N TYR A 286 33.90 12.96 8.65
CA TYR A 286 34.08 13.14 10.10
C TYR A 286 34.78 11.95 10.78
N TYR A 287 34.69 10.75 10.22
CA TYR A 287 35.19 9.51 10.83
C TYR A 287 36.04 8.69 9.85
N THR A 288 37.11 8.07 10.37
CA THR A 288 38.00 7.18 9.60
C THR A 288 37.33 5.84 9.29
N ASP A 289 36.58 5.27 10.23
CA ASP A 289 35.86 3.99 10.07
C ASP A 289 34.44 4.20 9.52
N ALA A 290 34.34 4.95 8.43
CA ALA A 290 33.08 5.44 7.89
C ALA A 290 32.09 4.29 7.57
N SER A 291 32.56 3.21 6.95
CA SER A 291 31.73 2.05 6.58
C SER A 291 31.04 1.38 7.78
N ILE A 292 31.79 1.12 8.87
CA ILE A 292 31.26 0.48 10.08
C ILE A 292 30.25 1.39 10.77
N GLN A 293 30.56 2.69 10.89
CA GLN A 293 29.67 3.65 11.52
C GLN A 293 28.41 3.90 10.68
N THR A 294 28.53 3.91 9.36
CA THR A 294 27.40 4.00 8.43
C THR A 294 26.47 2.81 8.60
N GLY A 295 27.03 1.59 8.68
CA GLY A 295 26.24 0.39 8.93
C GLY A 295 25.45 0.46 10.23
N ARG A 296 26.08 0.90 11.33
CA ARG A 296 25.42 1.03 12.64
C ARG A 296 24.36 2.13 12.68
N ILE A 297 24.69 3.33 12.18
CA ILE A 297 23.76 4.47 12.15
C ILE A 297 22.56 4.14 11.26
N GLY A 298 22.81 3.62 10.05
CA GLY A 298 21.75 3.22 9.13
C GLY A 298 20.84 2.14 9.72
N LEU A 299 21.40 1.13 10.40
CA LEU A 299 20.62 0.12 11.09
C LEU A 299 19.75 0.70 12.22
N ILE A 300 20.31 1.58 13.05
CA ILE A 300 19.56 2.23 14.14
C ILE A 300 18.42 3.07 13.57
N THR A 301 18.68 3.86 12.53
CA THR A 301 17.68 4.69 11.84
C THR A 301 16.53 3.86 11.26
N VAL A 302 16.82 2.72 10.63
CA VAL A 302 15.78 1.88 10.03
C VAL A 302 14.95 1.18 11.10
N LEU A 303 15.58 0.60 12.13
CA LEU A 303 14.88 -0.10 13.21
C LEU A 303 14.00 0.86 14.04
N SER A 304 14.48 2.06 14.34
CA SER A 304 13.67 3.08 15.01
C SER A 304 12.53 3.57 14.12
N GLY A 305 12.75 3.63 12.80
CA GLY A 305 11.73 3.92 11.80
C GLY A 305 10.60 2.89 11.78
N MET A 306 10.94 1.61 11.83
CA MET A 306 9.97 0.53 11.96
C MET A 306 9.11 0.71 13.22
N LEU A 307 9.71 1.04 14.36
CA LEU A 307 8.97 1.33 15.59
C LEU A 307 8.06 2.57 15.45
N GLY A 308 8.54 3.61 14.79
CA GLY A 308 7.77 4.84 14.52
C GLY A 308 6.51 4.58 13.72
N THR A 309 6.63 3.83 12.61
CA THR A 309 5.48 3.51 11.75
C THR A 309 4.37 2.77 12.50
N VAL A 310 4.73 1.81 13.38
CA VAL A 310 3.74 1.09 14.22
C VAL A 310 3.07 2.03 15.20
N LEU A 311 3.86 2.78 15.99
CA LEU A 311 3.31 3.63 17.06
C LEU A 311 2.46 4.76 16.49
N CYS A 312 2.94 5.43 15.44
CA CYS A 312 2.17 6.46 14.78
C CYS A 312 0.94 5.88 14.07
N GLY A 313 1.01 4.68 13.49
CA GLY A 313 -0.18 3.98 12.97
C GLY A 313 -1.25 3.74 14.04
N MET A 314 -0.86 3.24 15.21
CA MET A 314 -1.79 3.03 16.34
C MET A 314 -2.42 4.33 16.86
N VAL A 315 -1.64 5.42 16.88
CA VAL A 315 -2.15 6.76 17.23
C VAL A 315 -3.17 7.21 16.19
N LEU A 316 -2.90 7.00 14.89
CA LEU A 316 -3.79 7.37 13.81
C LEU A 316 -5.12 6.64 13.89
N ASP A 317 -5.09 5.32 14.11
CA ASP A 317 -6.26 4.47 14.30
C ASP A 317 -7.12 4.88 15.52
N LYS A 318 -6.51 5.48 16.53
CA LYS A 318 -7.23 5.91 17.75
C LYS A 318 -7.89 7.27 17.60
N TYR A 319 -7.19 8.24 16.98
CA TYR A 319 -7.65 9.63 16.95
C TYR A 319 -8.31 10.03 15.63
N TYR A 320 -8.10 9.30 14.53
CA TYR A 320 -8.64 9.59 13.19
C TYR A 320 -8.35 11.03 12.68
N GLN A 321 -7.27 11.65 13.16
CA GLN A 321 -6.88 13.02 12.80
C GLN A 321 -5.70 13.02 11.82
N TYR A 322 -5.92 12.52 10.60
CA TYR A 322 -4.91 12.37 9.55
C TYR A 322 -4.07 13.65 9.32
N LYS A 323 -4.75 14.79 9.12
CA LYS A 323 -4.08 16.07 8.82
C LYS A 323 -3.19 16.55 9.97
N THR A 324 -3.70 16.54 11.20
CA THR A 324 -2.97 17.05 12.37
C THR A 324 -1.74 16.18 12.63
N GLN A 325 -1.91 14.87 12.58
CA GLN A 325 -0.83 13.93 12.84
C GLN A 325 0.28 14.02 11.79
N LEU A 326 -0.09 14.12 10.51
CA LEU A 326 0.88 14.29 9.42
C LEU A 326 1.68 15.58 9.59
N LEU A 327 1.02 16.70 9.93
CA LEU A 327 1.70 17.98 10.15
C LEU A 327 2.67 17.95 11.34
N VAL A 328 2.26 17.32 12.45
CA VAL A 328 3.13 17.17 13.63
C VAL A 328 4.37 16.34 13.29
N ILE A 329 4.20 15.20 12.61
CA ILE A 329 5.31 14.33 12.24
C ILE A 329 6.27 15.04 11.27
N GLN A 330 5.74 15.77 10.27
CA GLN A 330 6.60 16.54 9.37
C GLN A 330 7.36 17.64 10.09
N PHE A 331 6.72 18.39 10.99
CA PHE A 331 7.39 19.43 11.78
C PHE A 331 8.51 18.82 12.66
N CYS A 332 8.22 17.73 13.36
CA CYS A 332 9.23 17.00 14.14
C CYS A 332 10.36 16.46 13.26
N SER A 333 10.07 15.97 12.06
CA SER A 333 11.10 15.46 11.13
C SER A 333 12.07 16.56 10.69
N ILE A 334 11.59 17.78 10.46
CA ILE A 334 12.43 18.93 10.11
C ILE A 334 13.31 19.30 11.30
N LEU A 335 12.74 19.39 12.51
CA LEU A 335 13.48 19.71 13.72
C LEU A 335 14.61 18.70 13.97
N VAL A 336 14.32 17.41 13.83
CA VAL A 336 15.32 16.35 14.03
C VAL A 336 16.36 16.33 12.91
N SER A 337 16.01 16.70 11.68
CA SER A 337 16.99 16.85 10.59
C SER A 337 17.98 17.99 10.84
N ILE A 338 17.51 19.09 11.43
CA ILE A 338 18.37 20.19 11.88
C ILE A 338 19.29 19.72 13.01
N LEU A 339 18.75 19.02 14.01
CA LEU A 339 19.53 18.43 15.09
C LEU A 339 20.58 17.43 14.57
N PHE A 340 20.23 16.62 13.57
CA PHE A 340 21.16 15.69 12.93
C PHE A 340 22.34 16.43 12.31
N THR A 341 22.08 17.55 11.62
CA THR A 341 23.13 18.38 11.02
C THR A 341 24.12 18.92 12.07
N PHE A 342 23.64 19.38 13.23
CA PHE A 342 24.50 19.83 14.31
C PHE A 342 25.20 18.68 15.05
N ALA A 343 24.61 17.47 15.04
CA ALA A 343 25.21 16.29 15.64
C ALA A 343 26.40 15.75 14.81
N LEU A 344 26.47 16.04 13.50
CA LEU A 344 27.58 15.66 12.62
C LEU A 344 28.88 16.37 13.08
N GLY A 345 29.77 15.62 13.74
CA GLY A 345 31.01 16.12 14.35
C GLY A 345 31.01 16.18 15.88
N SER A 346 29.90 15.80 16.52
CA SER A 346 29.81 15.62 17.97
C SER A 346 30.21 14.19 18.39
N ASN A 347 29.95 13.83 19.65
CA ASN A 347 30.18 12.48 20.15
C ASN A 347 29.29 11.45 19.41
N ILE A 348 29.86 10.30 19.07
CA ILE A 348 29.19 9.26 18.28
C ILE A 348 27.88 8.74 18.91
N TYR A 349 27.80 8.72 20.24
CA TYR A 349 26.58 8.31 20.94
C TYR A 349 25.41 9.30 20.75
N ILE A 350 25.72 10.60 20.60
CA ILE A 350 24.71 11.63 20.30
C ILE A 350 24.16 11.40 18.90
N ILE A 351 25.04 11.09 17.93
CA ILE A 351 24.62 10.77 16.56
C ILE A 351 23.73 9.53 16.54
N TYR A 352 24.06 8.47 17.29
CA TYR A 352 23.19 7.30 17.42
C TYR A 352 21.80 7.69 17.94
N GLY A 353 21.71 8.48 19.01
CA GLY A 353 20.43 8.94 19.55
C GLY A 353 19.62 9.79 18.57
N VAL A 354 20.26 10.76 17.91
CA VAL A 354 19.59 11.63 16.93
C VAL A 354 19.19 10.87 15.67
N SER A 355 20.02 9.92 15.20
CA SER A 355 19.71 9.06 14.05
C SER A 355 18.53 8.12 14.32
N ALA A 356 18.34 7.69 15.57
CA ALA A 356 17.16 6.93 15.97
C ALA A 356 15.89 7.80 15.89
N LEU A 357 15.94 9.03 16.40
CA LEU A 357 14.81 9.98 16.28
C LEU A 357 14.52 10.32 14.81
N LEU A 358 15.56 10.49 14.00
CA LEU A 358 15.46 10.82 12.58
C LEU A 358 14.71 9.72 11.83
N GLY A 359 15.11 8.47 12.05
CA GLY A 359 14.45 7.30 11.48
C GLY A 359 13.00 7.15 11.88
N PHE A 360 12.71 7.37 13.17
CA PHE A 360 11.36 7.31 13.73
C PHE A 360 10.40 8.25 13.00
N PHE A 361 10.75 9.52 12.87
CA PHE A 361 9.86 10.50 12.23
C PHE A 361 9.81 10.35 10.71
N TRP A 362 10.93 10.07 10.04
CA TRP A 362 10.94 9.91 8.58
C TRP A 362 10.10 8.73 8.10
N SER A 363 10.29 7.56 8.70
CA SER A 363 9.58 6.35 8.26
C SER A 363 8.07 6.46 8.53
N SER A 364 7.69 7.14 9.62
CA SER A 364 6.28 7.36 9.98
C SER A 364 5.50 8.21 8.97
N ILE A 365 6.17 9.03 8.15
CA ILE A 365 5.53 9.86 7.11
C ILE A 365 4.86 8.98 6.05
N GLN A 366 5.48 7.85 5.70
CA GLN A 366 5.05 7.03 4.57
C GLN A 366 3.65 6.39 4.72
N PRO A 367 3.34 5.60 5.76
CA PRO A 367 2.04 4.95 5.88
C PRO A 367 0.89 5.96 6.04
N ILE A 368 1.09 7.00 6.86
CA ILE A 368 0.11 8.07 7.09
C ILE A 368 -0.13 8.86 5.80
N GLY A 369 0.94 9.13 5.05
CA GLY A 369 0.88 9.77 3.75
C GLY A 369 0.07 8.96 2.73
N TYR A 370 0.21 7.63 2.72
CA TYR A 370 -0.57 6.73 1.86
C TYR A 370 -2.05 6.69 2.23
N GLU A 371 -2.40 6.56 3.50
CA GLU A 371 -3.80 6.52 3.93
C GLU A 371 -4.51 7.85 3.64
N THR A 372 -3.86 8.97 3.94
CA THR A 372 -4.37 10.32 3.64
C THR A 372 -4.55 10.50 2.12
N ALA A 373 -3.62 10.00 1.30
CA ALA A 373 -3.71 10.06 -0.16
C ALA A 373 -4.90 9.24 -0.69
N ILE A 374 -5.13 8.05 -0.15
CA ILE A 374 -6.25 7.19 -0.54
C ILE A 374 -7.59 7.85 -0.19
N GLU A 375 -7.69 8.45 1.00
CA GLU A 375 -8.91 9.13 1.45
C GLU A 375 -9.23 10.36 0.58
N LEU A 376 -8.22 11.15 0.22
CA LEU A 376 -8.39 12.35 -0.62
C LEU A 376 -8.91 12.06 -2.03
N ILE A 377 -8.59 10.89 -2.60
CA ILE A 377 -8.93 10.55 -4.00
C ILE A 377 -10.03 9.47 -4.10
N TYR A 378 -10.67 9.11 -2.99
CA TYR A 378 -11.81 8.20 -3.02
C TYR A 378 -12.88 8.70 -4.00
N PRO A 379 -13.43 7.87 -4.93
CA PRO A 379 -13.43 6.40 -4.98
C PRO A 379 -12.46 5.77 -6.01
N HIS A 380 -11.35 6.42 -6.35
CA HIS A 380 -10.39 5.88 -7.33
C HIS A 380 -9.56 4.72 -6.74
N SER A 381 -8.81 4.02 -7.59
CA SER A 381 -8.00 2.86 -7.17
C SER A 381 -6.89 3.24 -6.20
N GLU A 382 -6.83 2.53 -5.06
CA GLU A 382 -5.81 2.67 -4.01
C GLU A 382 -4.38 2.58 -4.57
N ASN A 383 -4.13 1.60 -5.44
CA ASN A 383 -2.79 1.32 -6.01
C ASN A 383 -2.23 2.50 -6.81
N LEU A 384 -3.07 3.21 -7.58
CA LEU A 384 -2.61 4.35 -8.38
C LEU A 384 -2.24 5.56 -7.51
N ALA A 385 -2.96 5.79 -6.40
CA ALA A 385 -2.65 6.88 -5.48
C ALA A 385 -1.29 6.67 -4.80
N VAL A 386 -1.06 5.45 -4.28
CA VAL A 386 0.21 5.05 -3.64
C VAL A 386 1.37 5.06 -4.64
N GLY A 387 1.15 4.54 -5.85
CA GLY A 387 2.15 4.53 -6.92
C GLY A 387 2.53 5.95 -7.37
N PHE A 388 1.56 6.85 -7.50
CA PHE A 388 1.80 8.25 -7.83
C PHE A 388 2.61 8.96 -6.73
N LEU A 389 2.21 8.81 -5.47
CA LEU A 389 2.93 9.39 -4.33
C LEU A 389 4.38 8.87 -4.23
N SER A 390 4.59 7.58 -4.45
CA SER A 390 5.93 6.98 -4.39
C SER A 390 6.81 7.45 -5.56
N THR A 391 6.23 7.63 -6.74
CA THR A 391 6.94 8.14 -7.92
C THR A 391 7.44 9.57 -7.71
N THR A 392 6.59 10.45 -7.17
CA THR A 392 6.98 11.84 -6.87
C THR A 392 8.04 11.91 -5.78
N SER A 393 8.00 11.02 -4.79
CA SER A 393 9.02 10.96 -3.75
C SER A 393 10.37 10.41 -4.22
N GLN A 394 10.37 9.46 -5.17
CA GLN A 394 11.62 9.00 -5.78
C GLN A 394 12.24 10.10 -6.63
N PHE A 395 11.42 10.89 -7.34
CA PHE A 395 11.88 12.06 -8.08
C PHE A 395 12.53 13.11 -7.17
N SER A 396 11.92 13.46 -6.04
CA SER A 396 12.52 14.40 -5.08
C SER A 396 13.85 13.87 -4.51
N GLY A 397 13.96 12.56 -4.24
CA GLY A 397 15.21 11.93 -3.83
C GLY A 397 16.33 12.08 -4.86
N ILE A 398 16.04 11.91 -6.15
CA ILE A 398 17.01 12.14 -7.24
C ILE A 398 17.38 13.61 -7.36
N VAL A 399 16.47 14.55 -7.13
CA VAL A 399 16.81 15.98 -7.22
C VAL A 399 17.77 16.38 -6.09
N MET A 400 17.59 15.80 -4.90
CA MET A 400 18.39 16.11 -3.71
C MET A 400 19.75 15.39 -3.67
N SER A 401 19.89 14.21 -4.28
CA SER A 401 21.11 13.39 -4.13
C SER A 401 22.36 13.86 -4.92
N PRO A 402 22.26 14.34 -6.19
CA PRO A 402 23.42 14.73 -7.01
C PRO A 402 23.80 16.21 -6.90
N SER A 403 22.90 17.07 -6.45
CA SER A 403 23.07 18.54 -6.54
C SER A 403 23.96 19.13 -5.44
N ASP A 404 24.07 18.48 -4.27
CA ASP A 404 24.83 19.02 -3.13
C ASP A 404 26.31 18.60 -3.08
N PHE A 405 26.73 17.50 -3.71
CA PHE A 405 28.14 17.06 -3.67
C PHE A 405 29.02 17.65 -4.77
N ARG A 406 28.46 17.95 -5.95
CA ARG A 406 29.21 18.67 -7.02
C ARG A 406 29.68 20.06 -6.57
N ASN A 407 28.98 20.67 -5.61
CA ASN A 407 29.37 21.95 -4.99
C ASN A 407 30.32 21.80 -3.79
N ARG A 408 30.43 20.62 -3.17
CA ARG A 408 31.26 20.42 -1.98
C ARG A 408 32.76 20.31 -2.28
N ASP A 409 33.16 19.90 -3.48
CA ASP A 409 34.56 20.06 -3.91
C ASP A 409 34.93 21.54 -4.03
N THR A 410 33.97 22.40 -4.37
CA THR A 410 34.13 23.85 -4.44
C THR A 410 34.11 24.50 -3.05
N ILE A 411 33.25 24.03 -2.15
CA ILE A 411 33.12 24.54 -0.76
C ILE A 411 34.26 24.03 0.13
N GLY A 412 34.69 22.77 0.00
CA GLY A 412 35.83 22.20 0.72
C GLY A 412 37.18 22.79 0.27
N LYS A 413 37.26 23.29 -0.97
CA LYS A 413 38.38 24.14 -1.42
C LYS A 413 38.30 25.56 -0.84
N ARG A 414 37.10 26.15 -0.72
CA ARG A 414 36.90 27.46 -0.08
C ARG A 414 37.16 27.45 1.43
N LEU A 415 36.77 26.38 2.14
CA LEU A 415 37.04 26.25 3.59
C LEU A 415 38.53 26.01 3.87
N ARG A 416 39.26 25.31 2.98
CA ARG A 416 40.73 25.20 3.09
C ARG A 416 41.47 26.49 2.78
N TYR A 417 40.91 27.38 1.96
CA TYR A 417 41.43 28.74 1.78
C TYR A 417 41.10 29.62 3.00
N SER A 418 39.87 29.55 3.52
CA SER A 418 39.45 30.34 4.68
C SER A 418 40.13 29.96 5.99
N SER A 419 40.67 28.74 6.12
CA SER A 419 41.46 28.33 7.29
C SER A 419 42.94 28.76 7.21
N ARG A 420 43.40 29.32 6.08
CA ARG A 420 44.73 29.94 5.96
C ARG A 420 44.70 31.45 6.21
N ASP A 421 43.57 32.10 5.97
CA ASP A 421 43.42 33.53 6.15
C ASP A 421 42.61 33.79 7.43
N GLY A 422 43.31 33.77 8.57
CA GLY A 422 42.76 34.29 9.81
C GLY A 422 42.72 35.81 9.74
N GLU A 423 41.54 36.39 9.49
CA GLU A 423 41.27 37.79 9.86
C GLU A 423 39.86 37.96 10.42
N THR A 424 39.83 38.63 11.57
CA THR A 424 38.70 39.15 12.32
C THR A 424 37.91 40.18 11.53
N LEU A 425 36.58 40.03 11.41
CA LEU A 425 35.69 41.13 11.01
C LEU A 425 34.39 41.12 11.83
N ASP A 426 34.33 42.08 12.76
CA ASP A 426 33.12 42.65 13.35
C ASP A 426 32.24 43.27 12.26
N PHE A 427 30.92 43.09 12.31
CA PHE A 427 29.98 44.07 11.75
C PHE A 427 28.66 44.09 12.51
N SER A 428 28.55 45.09 13.39
CA SER A 428 27.32 45.56 13.99
C SER A 428 26.52 46.49 13.04
N ARG A 429 25.19 46.41 13.16
CA ARG A 429 24.13 47.37 12.74
C ARG A 429 23.77 47.50 11.24
N SER A 430 22.52 47.16 10.91
CA SER A 430 21.46 48.19 10.78
C SER A 430 20.06 47.58 10.82
N THR A 431 19.27 48.01 11.80
CA THR A 431 17.82 47.87 11.90
C THR A 431 17.12 49.03 11.20
N ASN A 432 16.03 48.81 10.45
CA ASN A 432 14.70 49.36 10.77
C ASN A 432 13.59 49.07 9.72
N PRO A 433 12.29 49.19 10.14
CA PRO A 433 11.12 48.50 9.59
C PRO A 433 10.16 49.43 8.81
N ILE A 434 9.10 48.90 8.19
CA ILE A 434 7.84 49.55 7.68
C ILE A 434 7.03 48.42 6.99
N SER A 435 5.70 48.28 6.98
CA SER A 435 4.54 48.82 7.69
C SER A 435 3.31 47.96 7.30
N LYS A 436 2.23 48.09 8.08
CA LYS A 436 0.90 47.49 7.88
C LYS A 436 0.20 47.97 6.62
N LYS A 437 -0.67 47.13 6.04
CA LYS A 437 -1.98 47.56 5.50
C LYS A 437 -3.02 46.45 5.65
N ASN A 438 -4.17 46.86 6.21
CA ASN A 438 -5.40 46.11 6.37
C ASN A 438 -6.38 46.42 5.22
N ASP A 439 -7.50 45.68 5.25
CA ASP A 439 -8.79 45.85 4.58
C ASP A 439 -8.86 45.13 3.21
N ASP A 440 -9.76 44.17 2.95
CA ASP A 440 -11.22 44.32 3.01
C ASP A 440 -11.98 42.97 2.95
N PHE A 441 -13.19 43.03 3.47
CA PHE A 441 -14.26 42.02 3.53
C PHE A 441 -14.89 41.73 2.17
N VAL A 442 -15.11 40.45 1.81
CA VAL A 442 -16.27 40.01 1.00
C VAL A 442 -16.61 38.53 1.32
N GLN A 443 -17.82 38.28 1.85
CA GLN A 443 -18.50 36.97 1.77
C GLN A 443 -19.22 36.84 0.42
N PRO A 444 -19.46 35.61 -0.09
CA PRO A 444 -20.87 35.18 -0.05
C PRO A 444 -21.13 33.67 0.17
N SER A 445 -22.28 33.46 0.81
CA SER A 445 -23.35 32.48 0.51
C SER A 445 -23.11 30.97 0.68
N LYS A 446 -23.85 30.43 1.65
CA LYS A 446 -24.36 29.05 1.72
C LYS A 446 -25.35 28.79 0.57
N SER A 447 -25.23 27.68 -0.15
CA SER A 447 -26.40 26.90 -0.58
C SER A 447 -26.03 25.46 -0.98
N THR A 448 -26.81 24.53 -0.42
CA THR A 448 -27.34 23.29 -1.04
C THR A 448 -26.42 22.36 -1.84
N ASN A 449 -26.19 21.14 -1.33
CA ASN A 449 -26.61 19.95 -2.07
C ASN A 449 -26.65 18.67 -1.22
N ASN A 450 -27.84 18.41 -0.70
CA ASN A 450 -28.27 17.15 -0.15
C ASN A 450 -28.74 16.24 -1.33
N ARG A 451 -27.83 15.77 -2.19
CA ARG A 451 -28.18 14.99 -3.41
C ARG A 451 -27.10 13.98 -3.83
N GLN A 452 -26.71 13.06 -2.94
CA GLN A 452 -25.81 11.95 -3.32
C GLN A 452 -26.16 10.58 -2.75
N LYS A 453 -27.39 10.38 -2.24
CA LYS A 453 -27.87 9.08 -1.71
C LYS A 453 -28.73 8.26 -2.68
N THR A 454 -29.03 8.73 -3.90
CA THR A 454 -30.09 8.15 -4.75
C THR A 454 -29.61 7.48 -6.06
N ARG A 455 -28.30 7.32 -6.30
CA ARG A 455 -27.81 6.74 -7.56
C ARG A 455 -27.42 5.24 -7.53
N ARG A 456 -27.43 4.59 -6.36
CA ARG A 456 -27.06 3.16 -6.23
C ARG A 456 -28.15 2.16 -6.66
N ASN A 457 -29.42 2.57 -6.76
CA ASN A 457 -30.54 1.64 -7.00
C ASN A 457 -30.98 1.51 -8.47
N ILE A 458 -30.39 2.28 -9.40
CA ILE A 458 -30.88 2.37 -10.79
C ILE A 458 -30.27 1.28 -11.69
N CYS A 459 -29.06 0.78 -11.37
CA CYS A 459 -28.30 -0.06 -12.29
C CYS A 459 -28.84 -1.51 -12.39
N VAL A 460 -29.21 -2.12 -11.27
CA VAL A 460 -29.73 -3.51 -11.25
C VAL A 460 -31.18 -3.60 -11.75
N LYS A 461 -31.99 -2.57 -11.49
CA LYS A 461 -33.37 -2.49 -11.96
C LYS A 461 -33.45 -2.47 -13.50
N LYS A 462 -32.49 -1.82 -14.16
CA LYS A 462 -32.40 -1.79 -15.63
C LYS A 462 -32.10 -3.16 -16.22
N LEU A 463 -31.23 -3.95 -15.59
CA LEU A 463 -30.79 -5.25 -16.11
C LEU A 463 -31.88 -6.34 -16.04
N ILE A 464 -32.72 -6.30 -15.00
CA ILE A 464 -33.86 -7.21 -14.82
C ILE A 464 -35.03 -6.83 -15.74
N LEU A 465 -35.34 -5.54 -15.86
CA LEU A 465 -36.40 -5.03 -16.75
C LEU A 465 -36.09 -5.24 -18.24
N GLN A 466 -34.81 -5.42 -18.61
CA GLN A 466 -34.40 -5.69 -19.99
C GLN A 466 -34.63 -7.14 -20.42
N LYS A 467 -34.69 -8.09 -19.47
CA LYS A 467 -34.86 -9.53 -19.76
C LYS A 467 -36.31 -10.01 -19.62
N ILE A 468 -37.16 -9.32 -18.86
CA ILE A 468 -38.56 -9.70 -18.66
C ILE A 468 -39.44 -8.43 -18.66
N PRO A 469 -39.96 -8.00 -19.82
CA PRO A 469 -40.73 -6.74 -19.93
C PRO A 469 -42.09 -6.78 -19.22
N GLU A 470 -42.62 -7.96 -18.90
CA GLU A 470 -43.94 -8.13 -18.27
C GLU A 470 -43.93 -7.92 -16.74
N LEU A 471 -42.76 -7.86 -16.10
CA LEU A 471 -42.63 -7.64 -14.65
C LEU A 471 -42.58 -6.13 -14.31
N ARG A 472 -43.74 -5.46 -14.31
CA ARG A 472 -43.89 -4.05 -13.89
C ARG A 472 -44.07 -3.87 -12.37
N TRP A 473 -43.16 -4.33 -11.50
CA TRP A 473 -43.26 -4.01 -10.05
C TRP A 473 -41.94 -3.65 -9.33
N ARG A 474 -42.10 -3.07 -8.12
CA ARG A 474 -41.12 -2.31 -7.30
C ARG A 474 -39.99 -3.17 -6.71
N LEU A 475 -39.05 -3.65 -7.53
CA LEU A 475 -37.78 -4.23 -7.06
C LEU A 475 -36.93 -3.18 -6.31
N LYS A 476 -36.58 -3.46 -5.05
CA LYS A 476 -35.56 -2.72 -4.28
C LYS A 476 -34.42 -3.68 -3.91
N CYS A 477 -33.26 -3.50 -4.55
CA CYS A 477 -32.02 -4.18 -4.16
C CYS A 477 -31.46 -3.55 -2.88
N TYR A 478 -31.11 -4.36 -1.90
CA TYR A 478 -30.43 -3.92 -0.68
C TYR A 478 -29.08 -4.63 -0.56
N SER A 479 -27.99 -3.86 -0.46
CA SER A 479 -26.70 -4.36 -0.01
C SER A 479 -26.53 -4.05 1.49
N ASN A 480 -26.30 -5.08 2.30
CA ASN A 480 -25.72 -5.01 3.65
C ASN A 480 -26.52 -4.35 4.80
N GLN A 481 -27.76 -3.89 4.63
CA GLN A 481 -28.56 -3.28 5.73
C GLN A 481 -29.70 -4.16 6.30
N TRP A 482 -29.78 -5.43 5.90
CA TRP A 482 -30.94 -6.27 6.24
C TRP A 482 -30.95 -6.77 7.70
N ASN A 483 -29.78 -7.12 8.26
CA ASN A 483 -29.69 -7.71 9.60
C ASN A 483 -30.24 -6.79 10.71
N GLN A 484 -30.17 -5.47 10.54
CA GLN A 484 -30.69 -4.52 11.53
C GLN A 484 -32.21 -4.29 11.44
N LYS A 485 -32.86 -4.59 10.30
CA LYS A 485 -34.31 -4.35 10.11
C LYS A 485 -35.17 -5.57 10.44
N VAL A 486 -34.62 -6.77 10.38
CA VAL A 486 -35.35 -8.02 10.67
C VAL A 486 -35.40 -8.35 12.16
N GLN A 487 -34.54 -7.75 12.98
CA GLN A 487 -34.54 -7.95 14.43
C GLN A 487 -35.63 -7.14 15.18
N GLN A 488 -36.57 -6.49 14.48
CA GLN A 488 -37.65 -5.78 15.15
C GLN A 488 -38.67 -6.78 15.72
N PRO A 489 -38.98 -6.76 17.04
CA PRO A 489 -39.62 -7.90 17.72
C PRO A 489 -41.10 -8.14 17.39
N ASN A 490 -41.75 -7.29 16.57
CA ASN A 490 -43.18 -7.06 16.73
C ASN A 490 -44.13 -7.48 15.61
N ARG A 491 -43.72 -8.33 14.65
CA ARG A 491 -44.68 -8.92 13.68
C ARG A 491 -44.30 -10.36 13.31
N ARG A 492 -45.29 -11.26 13.29
CA ARG A 492 -45.17 -12.62 12.72
C ARG A 492 -44.87 -12.50 11.22
N LEU A 493 -43.60 -12.51 10.84
CA LEU A 493 -43.15 -12.55 9.45
C LEU A 493 -42.98 -13.99 9.01
N TRP A 494 -43.72 -14.42 8.00
CA TRP A 494 -43.50 -15.68 7.30
C TRP A 494 -42.55 -15.41 6.13
N ASN A 495 -41.34 -15.96 6.19
CA ASN A 495 -40.28 -15.71 5.22
C ASN A 495 -39.93 -17.01 4.48
N CYS A 496 -39.76 -16.95 3.16
CA CYS A 496 -39.28 -18.09 2.37
C CYS A 496 -37.94 -17.79 1.69
N ARG A 497 -37.08 -18.80 1.60
CA ARG A 497 -35.75 -18.70 0.99
C ARG A 497 -35.56 -19.77 -0.09
N PHE A 498 -35.28 -19.33 -1.29
CA PHE A 498 -35.06 -20.18 -2.47
C PHE A 498 -33.55 -20.32 -2.72
N GLY A 499 -33.09 -21.57 -2.85
CA GLY A 499 -31.71 -21.96 -3.19
C GLY A 499 -30.77 -21.92 -1.99
N CYS A 500 -30.95 -22.79 -0.99
CA CYS A 500 -30.08 -22.81 0.19
C CYS A 500 -29.62 -24.21 0.61
N ARG A 501 -28.34 -24.53 0.34
CA ARG A 501 -27.71 -25.81 0.73
C ARG A 501 -27.46 -26.00 2.23
N LYS A 502 -27.44 -24.94 3.05
CA LYS A 502 -27.20 -24.99 4.51
C LYS A 502 -27.87 -23.83 5.24
N VAL A 503 -28.53 -24.12 6.36
CA VAL A 503 -29.36 -23.14 7.09
C VAL A 503 -28.59 -22.51 8.26
N LYS A 504 -27.74 -21.53 7.97
CA LYS A 504 -27.19 -20.63 9.03
C LYS A 504 -28.16 -19.51 9.42
N LEU A 505 -29.09 -19.16 8.54
CA LEU A 505 -29.99 -18.01 8.72
C LEU A 505 -31.21 -18.33 9.59
N ALA A 506 -31.82 -19.52 9.48
CA ALA A 506 -33.00 -19.86 10.30
C ALA A 506 -32.68 -19.87 11.80
N LYS A 507 -31.45 -20.22 12.19
CA LYS A 507 -31.00 -20.18 13.59
C LYS A 507 -30.81 -18.76 14.14
N SER A 508 -30.84 -17.73 13.28
CA SER A 508 -30.55 -16.33 13.65
C SER A 508 -31.78 -15.42 13.63
N THR A 509 -32.96 -15.94 13.31
CA THR A 509 -34.20 -15.17 13.22
C THR A 509 -35.31 -15.81 14.04
N PRO A 510 -36.09 -15.05 14.84
CA PRO A 510 -37.21 -15.58 15.64
C PRO A 510 -38.47 -15.91 14.80
N HIS A 511 -38.32 -16.12 13.49
CA HIS A 511 -39.41 -16.26 12.52
C HIS A 511 -39.35 -17.62 11.81
N THR A 512 -40.51 -18.18 11.47
CA THR A 512 -40.61 -19.39 10.64
C THR A 512 -40.04 -19.11 9.25
N LEU A 513 -38.94 -19.80 8.92
CA LEU A 513 -38.23 -19.66 7.65
C LEU A 513 -38.31 -20.97 6.88
N HIS A 514 -39.04 -21.00 5.76
CA HIS A 514 -39.06 -22.16 4.87
C HIS A 514 -37.91 -22.05 3.86
N CYS A 515 -37.04 -23.06 3.81
CA CYS A 515 -35.90 -23.11 2.90
C CYS A 515 -36.13 -24.21 1.85
N PHE A 516 -36.04 -23.85 0.57
CA PHE A 516 -36.21 -24.77 -0.55
C PHE A 516 -34.92 -24.87 -1.37
N ASP A 517 -34.55 -26.07 -1.78
CA ASP A 517 -33.42 -26.34 -2.69
C ASP A 517 -33.71 -27.60 -3.51
N LEU A 518 -33.06 -27.77 -4.66
CA LEU A 518 -33.25 -28.95 -5.51
C LEU A 518 -32.70 -30.23 -4.82
N VAL A 519 -31.71 -30.06 -3.95
CA VAL A 519 -31.10 -31.14 -3.16
C VAL A 519 -30.94 -30.66 -1.71
N ALA A 520 -31.69 -31.26 -0.80
CA ALA A 520 -31.58 -30.99 0.63
C ALA A 520 -30.34 -31.68 1.24
N VAL A 521 -29.54 -30.93 2.01
CA VAL A 521 -28.36 -31.43 2.74
C VAL A 521 -28.60 -31.39 4.26
N ASP A 522 -29.72 -30.83 4.69
CA ASP A 522 -30.11 -30.59 6.09
C ASP A 522 -31.63 -30.83 6.21
N GLU A 523 -32.11 -31.45 7.28
CA GLU A 523 -33.54 -31.77 7.51
C GLU A 523 -34.43 -30.51 7.58
N THR A 524 -33.82 -29.35 7.78
CA THR A 524 -34.49 -28.03 7.79
C THR A 524 -34.70 -27.43 6.39
N VAL A 525 -34.27 -28.12 5.33
CA VAL A 525 -34.43 -27.71 3.93
C VAL A 525 -35.34 -28.71 3.21
N THR A 526 -36.41 -28.21 2.61
CA THR A 526 -37.30 -29.03 1.78
C THR A 526 -36.70 -29.18 0.40
N ALA A 527 -36.46 -30.43 -0.03
CA ALA A 527 -36.03 -30.73 -1.39
C ALA A 527 -37.20 -30.56 -2.37
N CYS A 528 -37.16 -29.58 -3.26
CA CYS A 528 -38.18 -29.40 -4.30
C CYS A 528 -37.61 -28.62 -5.50
N ASP A 529 -38.28 -28.72 -6.64
CA ASP A 529 -38.04 -27.78 -7.74
C ASP A 529 -38.51 -26.40 -7.31
N MET A 530 -37.65 -25.39 -7.42
CA MET A 530 -37.99 -24.01 -7.07
C MET A 530 -38.97 -23.37 -8.06
N ALA A 531 -39.23 -24.03 -9.20
CA ALA A 531 -40.31 -23.65 -10.11
C ALA A 531 -41.70 -24.09 -9.61
N HIS A 532 -41.77 -25.02 -8.64
CA HIS A 532 -43.01 -25.52 -8.04
C HIS A 532 -42.78 -25.83 -6.56
N VAL A 533 -42.94 -24.84 -5.68
CA VAL A 533 -42.74 -25.02 -4.25
C VAL A 533 -44.01 -25.55 -3.59
N PRO A 534 -43.91 -26.43 -2.57
CA PRO A 534 -45.07 -26.97 -1.85
C PRO A 534 -45.60 -25.97 -0.82
N LEU A 535 -45.98 -24.77 -1.29
CA LEU A 535 -46.58 -23.72 -0.49
C LEU A 535 -47.88 -23.27 -1.15
N GLU A 536 -48.87 -22.95 -0.32
CA GLU A 536 -50.11 -22.35 -0.81
C GLU A 536 -49.86 -20.96 -1.39
N ASP A 537 -50.63 -20.60 -2.42
CA ASP A 537 -50.64 -19.25 -2.96
C ASP A 537 -50.98 -18.23 -1.88
N ASN A 538 -50.37 -17.05 -1.93
CA ASN A 538 -50.55 -16.01 -0.93
C ASN A 538 -50.20 -16.43 0.52
N SER A 539 -49.24 -17.32 0.74
CA SER A 539 -48.84 -17.75 2.08
C SER A 539 -47.71 -16.90 2.69
N VAL A 540 -46.86 -16.29 1.86
CA VAL A 540 -45.56 -15.71 2.27
C VAL A 540 -45.54 -14.18 2.18
N ASN A 541 -44.83 -13.51 3.10
CA ASN A 541 -44.66 -12.06 3.10
C ASN A 541 -43.38 -11.59 2.38
N VAL A 542 -42.31 -12.39 2.41
CA VAL A 542 -41.01 -12.06 1.83
C VAL A 542 -40.38 -13.31 1.21
N VAL A 543 -39.93 -13.20 -0.03
CA VAL A 543 -39.13 -14.24 -0.71
C VAL A 543 -37.69 -13.76 -0.87
N VAL A 544 -36.75 -14.60 -0.43
CA VAL A 544 -35.31 -14.35 -0.50
C VAL A 544 -34.66 -15.30 -1.50
N PHE A 545 -33.97 -14.75 -2.50
CA PHE A 545 -33.26 -15.55 -3.49
C PHE A 545 -31.75 -15.59 -3.24
N CYS A 546 -31.16 -16.78 -3.39
CA CYS A 546 -29.72 -16.97 -3.47
C CYS A 546 -29.30 -17.15 -4.94
N LEU A 547 -28.68 -16.13 -5.52
CA LEU A 547 -28.28 -16.12 -6.94
C LEU A 547 -27.20 -17.15 -7.32
N SER A 548 -26.44 -17.65 -6.35
CA SER A 548 -25.41 -18.69 -6.58
C SER A 548 -25.99 -20.07 -6.87
N LEU A 549 -27.30 -20.26 -6.76
CA LEU A 549 -28.02 -21.53 -6.95
C LEU A 549 -29.13 -21.46 -8.03
N MET A 550 -29.20 -20.38 -8.81
CA MET A 550 -30.20 -20.25 -9.87
C MET A 550 -29.77 -21.01 -11.13
N GLY A 551 -30.54 -22.04 -11.50
CA GLY A 551 -30.47 -22.68 -12.81
C GLY A 551 -30.88 -21.74 -13.96
N THR A 552 -30.92 -22.25 -15.19
CA THR A 552 -31.25 -21.48 -16.40
C THR A 552 -32.71 -20.96 -16.43
N ASN A 553 -33.60 -21.54 -15.63
CA ASN A 553 -35.05 -21.25 -15.60
C ASN A 553 -35.44 -20.15 -14.60
N ILE A 554 -34.69 -19.05 -14.58
CA ILE A 554 -34.91 -17.94 -13.63
C ILE A 554 -36.30 -17.31 -13.73
N LYS A 555 -36.93 -17.38 -14.91
CA LYS A 555 -38.27 -16.86 -15.18
C LYS A 555 -39.31 -17.58 -14.32
N ASP A 556 -39.24 -18.91 -14.30
CA ASP A 556 -40.22 -19.76 -13.62
C ASP A 556 -40.10 -19.61 -12.10
N TYR A 557 -38.88 -19.49 -11.58
CA TYR A 557 -38.64 -19.23 -10.15
C TYR A 557 -39.20 -17.88 -9.68
N ILE A 558 -39.17 -16.86 -10.54
CA ILE A 558 -39.73 -15.54 -10.22
C ILE A 558 -41.27 -15.57 -10.30
N LEU A 559 -41.84 -16.31 -11.24
CA LEU A 559 -43.29 -16.51 -11.35
C LEU A 559 -43.83 -17.28 -10.14
N GLU A 560 -43.15 -18.34 -9.75
CA GLU A 560 -43.52 -19.16 -8.60
C GLU A 560 -43.42 -18.36 -7.28
N ALA A 561 -42.34 -17.60 -7.11
CA ALA A 561 -42.21 -16.69 -5.98
C ALA A 561 -43.31 -15.62 -5.93
N ASN A 562 -43.88 -15.24 -7.08
CA ASN A 562 -45.02 -14.33 -7.14
C ASN A 562 -46.32 -15.03 -6.73
N SER A 563 -46.50 -16.30 -7.08
CA SER A 563 -47.69 -17.09 -6.71
C SER A 563 -47.83 -17.23 -5.19
N VAL A 564 -46.72 -17.58 -4.52
CA VAL A 564 -46.71 -17.80 -3.07
C VAL A 564 -46.72 -16.52 -2.23
N MET A 565 -46.48 -15.36 -2.84
CA MET A 565 -46.50 -14.08 -2.13
C MET A 565 -47.93 -13.57 -1.95
N LYS A 566 -48.24 -13.04 -0.76
CA LYS A 566 -49.55 -12.41 -0.48
C LYS A 566 -49.82 -11.23 -1.40
N ASN A 567 -50.81 -11.34 -2.28
CA ASN A 567 -51.38 -10.20 -2.99
C ASN A 567 -52.03 -9.23 -1.99
N LYS A 568 -51.64 -7.96 -2.06
CA LYS A 568 -52.31 -6.86 -1.36
C LYS A 568 -52.53 -5.71 -2.33
#